data_AF-A0A2K8M6X6-F1
#
_entry.id   AF-A0A2K8M6X6-F1
#
_cell.length_a   1.000
_cell.length_b   1.000
_cell.length_c   1.000
_cell.angle_alpha   90.00
_cell.angle_beta   90.00
_cell.angle_gamma   90.00
#
_symmetry.space_group_name_H-M   'P 1'
#
loop_
_entity.id
_entity.type
_entity.pdbx_description
1 polymer ?
#
loop_
_entity_poly.entity_id
_entity_poly.type
_entity_poly.pdbx_seq_one_letter_code
_entity_poly.pdbx_strand_id
1 'polypeptide(L)'
;MNYSACDLAVGDSFDLGDRGVSLPEGRGFCMFAIAAVASALAGRDGAESLDAWLAREPLVACPDPPENLVLRVRALPEKGS
;
A
#
# COMPACT_ATOMS: atom_id res chain seq x y z
N MET A 1 -10.52 25.03 -0.42
CA MET A 1 -9.20 24.43 -0.11
C MET A 1 -9.08 23.15 -0.91
N ASN A 2 -8.25 23.14 -1.96
CA ASN A 2 -7.73 21.87 -2.47
C ASN A 2 -6.69 21.42 -1.44
N TYR A 3 -7.12 20.59 -0.49
CA TYR A 3 -6.20 19.84 0.33
C TYR A 3 -5.75 18.68 -0.54
N SER A 4 -4.59 18.85 -1.19
CA SER A 4 -3.87 17.71 -1.75
C SER A 4 -2.80 17.34 -0.72
N ALA A 5 -3.01 16.22 -0.05
CA ALA A 5 -2.21 15.74 1.07
C ALA A 5 -1.09 14.81 0.63
N CYS A 6 -1.28 14.11 -0.49
CA CYS A 6 -0.44 12.96 -0.81
C CYS A 6 0.69 13.29 -1.81
N ASP A 7 0.52 14.24 -2.74
CA ASP A 7 1.53 14.57 -3.81
C ASP A 7 2.13 13.33 -4.49
N LEU A 8 1.29 12.30 -4.69
CA LEU A 8 1.69 11.02 -5.26
C LEU A 8 1.36 10.96 -6.76
N ALA A 9 2.23 10.31 -7.51
CA ALA A 9 2.03 10.02 -8.92
C ALA A 9 1.96 8.50 -9.18
N VAL A 10 1.39 8.13 -10.32
CA VAL A 10 1.42 6.73 -10.77
C VAL A 10 2.88 6.28 -10.91
N GLY A 11 3.22 5.19 -10.23
CA GLY A 11 4.58 4.66 -10.16
C GLY A 11 5.27 4.91 -8.82
N ASP A 12 4.74 5.81 -7.98
CA ASP A 12 5.17 5.89 -6.59
C ASP A 12 4.83 4.61 -5.84
N SER A 13 5.78 4.14 -5.02
CA SER A 13 5.67 2.89 -4.29
C SER A 13 6.30 2.99 -2.91
N PHE A 14 5.82 2.15 -2.01
CA PHE A 14 6.47 1.80 -0.76
C PHE A 14 6.50 0.29 -0.62
N ASP A 15 7.47 -0.21 0.14
CA ASP A 15 7.51 -1.62 0.52
C ASP A 15 6.99 -1.74 1.95
N LEU A 16 6.15 -2.73 2.20
CA LEU A 16 5.71 -3.09 3.54
C LEU A 16 6.21 -4.48 3.88
N GLY A 17 6.95 -4.59 4.97
CA GLY A 17 7.46 -5.85 5.50
C GLY A 17 7.21 -6.00 6.99
N ASP A 18 7.71 -7.10 7.52
CA ASP A 18 7.79 -7.45 8.94
C ASP A 18 8.40 -6.34 9.81
N ARG A 19 9.41 -5.63 9.31
CA ARG A 19 10.07 -4.53 10.03
C ARG A 19 9.41 -3.16 9.84
N GLY A 20 8.31 -3.10 9.08
CA GLY A 20 7.55 -1.89 8.81
C GLY A 20 7.67 -1.41 7.37
N VAL A 21 7.55 -0.09 7.18
CA VAL A 21 7.48 0.56 5.86
C VAL A 21 8.86 1.01 5.41
N SER A 22 9.22 0.68 4.17
CA SER A 22 10.40 1.22 3.49
C SER A 22 9.96 2.15 2.35
N LEU A 23 10.53 3.35 2.33
CA LEU A 23 10.28 4.36 1.30
C LEU A 23 11.53 4.56 0.43
N PRO A 24 11.38 4.93 -0.85
CA PRO A 24 12.51 5.39 -1.66
C PRO A 24 13.20 6.60 -1.03
N GLU A 25 14.51 6.72 -1.24
CA GLU A 25 15.29 7.83 -0.68
C GLU A 25 14.75 9.19 -1.16
N GLY A 26 14.56 10.12 -0.21
CA GLY A 26 14.04 11.46 -0.50
C GLY A 26 12.56 11.50 -0.91
N ARG A 27 11.82 10.38 -0.81
CA ARG A 27 10.39 10.32 -1.14
C ARG A 27 9.55 10.06 0.11
N GLY A 28 8.51 10.87 0.28
CA GLY A 28 7.44 10.59 1.23
C GLY A 28 6.38 9.69 0.61
N PHE A 29 5.51 9.15 1.45
CA PHE A 29 4.31 8.47 0.98
C PHE A 29 3.13 8.81 1.89
N CYS A 30 1.93 8.80 1.33
CA CYS A 30 0.73 9.21 2.05
C CYS A 30 0.41 8.23 3.20
N MET A 31 0.35 8.74 4.44
CA MET A 31 0.17 7.87 5.61
C MET A 31 -1.19 7.15 5.61
N PHE A 32 -2.25 7.79 5.10
CA PHE A 32 -3.55 7.15 4.97
C PHE A 32 -3.53 5.99 3.96
N ALA A 33 -2.77 6.13 2.87
CA ALA A 33 -2.58 5.07 1.89
C ALA A 33 -1.83 3.87 2.47
N ILE A 34 -0.76 4.12 3.24
CA ILE A 34 -0.03 3.07 3.96
C ILE A 34 -0.97 2.35 4.95
N ALA A 35 -1.71 3.11 5.77
CA ALA A 35 -2.62 2.54 6.76
C ALA A 35 -3.75 1.72 6.13
N ALA A 36 -4.27 2.14 4.98
CA ALA A 36 -5.29 1.41 4.22
C ALA A 36 -4.74 0.04 3.75
N VAL A 37 -3.53 0.01 3.18
CA VAL A 37 -2.88 -1.24 2.76
C VAL A 37 -2.57 -2.13 3.96
N ALA A 38 -2.00 -1.59 5.04
CA ALA A 38 -1.71 -2.34 6.26
C ALA A 38 -2.98 -2.98 6.86
N SER A 39 -4.08 -2.24 6.89
CA SER A 39 -5.39 -2.75 7.36
C SER A 39 -5.94 -3.83 6.43
N ALA A 40 -5.80 -3.65 5.11
CA ALA A 40 -6.24 -4.63 4.13
C ALA A 40 -5.49 -5.96 4.22
N LEU A 41 -4.23 -5.93 4.66
CA LEU A 41 -3.39 -7.10 4.93
C LEU A 41 -3.72 -7.76 6.27
N ALA A 42 -3.80 -6.97 7.35
CA ALA A 42 -4.11 -7.49 8.69
C ALA A 42 -5.51 -8.12 8.78
N GLY A 43 -6.46 -7.67 7.95
CA GLY A 43 -7.80 -8.25 7.90
C GLY A 43 -7.91 -9.63 7.24
N ARG A 44 -6.79 -10.25 6.83
CA ARG A 44 -6.77 -11.50 6.04
C ARG A 44 -6.64 -12.78 6.86
N ASP A 45 -6.86 -12.72 8.18
CA ASP A 45 -6.88 -13.89 9.06
C ASP A 45 -8.13 -14.80 8.90
N GLY A 46 -8.86 -14.67 7.79
CA GLY A 46 -10.15 -15.30 7.52
C GLY A 46 -10.10 -16.44 6.49
N ALA A 47 -11.19 -16.57 5.71
CA ALA A 47 -11.40 -17.67 4.75
C ALA A 47 -10.48 -17.63 3.51
N GLU A 48 -9.87 -16.48 3.21
CA GLU A 48 -8.94 -16.29 2.10
C GLU A 48 -7.53 -16.07 2.68
N SER A 49 -6.60 -16.96 2.35
CA SER A 49 -5.19 -16.79 2.73
C SER A 49 -4.60 -15.52 2.09
N LEU A 50 -3.68 -14.87 2.79
CA LEU A 50 -2.96 -13.70 2.28
C LEU A 50 -2.33 -13.95 0.90
N ASP A 51 -1.71 -15.11 0.68
CA ASP A 51 -1.08 -15.46 -0.59
C ASP A 51 -2.08 -15.48 -1.77
N ALA A 52 -3.24 -16.10 -1.57
CA ALA A 52 -4.32 -16.14 -2.57
C ALA A 52 -4.88 -14.74 -2.86
N TRP A 53 -4.96 -13.88 -1.84
CA TRP A 53 -5.38 -12.49 -2.01
C TRP A 53 -4.34 -11.70 -2.83
N LEU A 54 -3.06 -11.80 -2.47
CA LEU A 54 -1.95 -11.13 -3.17
C LEU A 54 -1.77 -11.61 -4.61
N ALA A 55 -2.06 -12.89 -4.89
CA ALA A 55 -1.98 -13.46 -6.24
C ALA A 55 -2.93 -12.78 -7.25
N ARG A 56 -3.95 -12.06 -6.76
CA ARG A 56 -4.93 -11.33 -7.59
C ARG A 56 -4.54 -9.87 -7.81
N GLU A 57 -3.38 -9.44 -7.30
CA GLU A 57 -2.89 -8.06 -7.33
C GLU A 57 -3.98 -7.02 -6.96
N PRO A 58 -4.53 -7.12 -5.74
CA PRO A 58 -5.72 -6.40 -5.36
C PRO A 58 -5.49 -4.89 -5.36
N LEU A 59 -6.57 -4.16 -5.65
CA LEU A 59 -6.58 -2.71 -5.60
C LEU A 59 -7.13 -2.24 -4.25
N VAL A 60 -6.41 -1.31 -3.62
CA VAL A 60 -6.80 -0.67 -2.35
C VAL A 60 -6.91 0.83 -2.59
N ALA A 61 -8.02 1.44 -2.19
CA ALA A 61 -8.19 2.88 -2.30
C ALA A 61 -7.66 3.58 -1.04
N CYS A 62 -6.98 4.71 -1.22
CA CYS A 62 -6.74 5.64 -0.13
C CYS A 62 -8.10 6.19 0.35
N PRO A 63 -8.33 6.32 1.67
CA PRO A 63 -9.59 6.83 2.18
C PRO A 63 -9.78 8.34 1.96
N ASP A 64 -8.78 9.06 1.43
CA ASP A 64 -8.83 10.50 1.20
C ASP A 64 -9.46 10.83 -0.18
N PRO A 65 -10.72 11.33 -0.23
CA PRO A 65 -11.45 11.45 -1.51
C PRO A 65 -10.85 12.41 -2.55
N PRO A 66 -10.28 13.58 -2.18
CA PRO A 66 -9.65 14.50 -3.14
C PRO A 66 -8.49 13.89 -3.92
N GLU A 67 -7.75 12.97 -3.30
CA GLU A 67 -6.57 12.33 -3.90
C GLU A 67 -6.93 11.24 -4.89
N ASN A 68 -8.09 10.58 -4.68
CA ASN A 68 -8.59 9.48 -5.52
C ASN A 68 -7.51 8.43 -5.85
N LEU A 69 -6.61 8.20 -4.89
CA LEU A 69 -5.46 7.32 -5.06
C LEU A 69 -5.90 5.86 -4.96
N VAL A 70 -5.49 5.07 -5.95
CA VAL A 70 -5.70 3.62 -5.97
C VAL A 70 -4.34 2.93 -6.03
N LEU A 71 -4.09 2.06 -5.06
CA LEU A 71 -2.85 1.31 -4.91
C LEU A 71 -3.05 -0.11 -5.44
N ARG A 72 -2.13 -0.58 -6.26
CA ARG A 72 -2.01 -2.02 -6.57
C ARG A 72 -1.08 -2.66 -5.57
N VAL A 73 -1.56 -3.69 -4.87
CA VAL A 73 -0.77 -4.45 -3.91
C VAL A 73 -0.28 -5.72 -4.58
N ARG A 74 1.00 -6.04 -4.44
CA ARG A 74 1.60 -7.27 -4.97
C ARG A 74 2.64 -7.79 -3.99
N ALA A 75 2.85 -9.11 -3.97
CA ALA A 75 3.97 -9.70 -3.27
C ALA A 75 5.28 -9.30 -3.98
N LEU A 76 6.29 -8.91 -3.19
CA LEU A 76 7.66 -8.78 -3.68
C LEU A 76 8.40 -10.09 -3.41
N PRO A 77 9.33 -10.51 -4.29
CA PRO A 77 10.22 -11.61 -3.95
C PRO A 77 11.01 -11.21 -2.70
N GLU A 78 11.16 -12.16 -1.77
CA GLU A 78 12.02 -11.95 -0.60
C GLU A 78 13.38 -11.48 -1.11
N LYS A 79 13.85 -10.31 -0.67
CA LYS A 79 15.21 -9.87 -0.97
C LYS A 79 16.11 -10.90 -0.30
N GLY A 80 16.69 -11.79 -1.10
CA GLY A 80 17.57 -12.86 -0.66
C GLY A 80 18.58 -12.33 0.36
N SER A 81 18.68 -13.05 1.47
CA SER A 81 19.63 -12.80 2.56
C SER A 81 21.08 -12.71 2.08
#